data_AF-A0A973M7L9-F1
#
_entry.id   AF-A0A973M7L9-F1
#
_cell.length_a   1.000
_cell.length_b   1.000
_cell.length_c   1.000
_cell.angle_alpha   90.00
_cell.angle_beta   90.00
_cell.angle_gamma   90.00
#
_symmetry.space_group_name_H-M   'P 1'
#
loop_
_entity.id
_entity.type
_entity.pdbx_description
1 polymer ?
#
loop_
_entity_poly.entity_id
_entity_poly.type
_entity_poly.pdbx_seq_one_letter_code
_entity_poly.pdbx_strand_id
1 'polypeptide(L)'
;MAVGVFELFSVGIGPSSSHTVGPMRAGAVFARELRERGLLDSVGSLRVDLYGSLAATGRGHGTFTAVLLGLEGFEPEEILPEQVEERLASIAETGRLNLAAGRGLEYGVEDMVLHPLTVLPRHTNGMKFSVYGHAEPEGDTSDGAGPLLHEATFFSVGGGFIVREGEEAAAQQELDESKKELPLPFRTAAELLGRCASKGLSISDIMLINEKASRTEEEIRAGLLHIWRVMEACVESSLKREGLLPGGLKVRRRAPDWHERLLKEDKDRDPKYWQEWVNLIALAVNEENASGGRVVTAPTNGAAGIIPAVLYYALNYAPGMDSATQADKDDVVVRFLLAAGAVGVLYKDQASISGAEVGCQGEVGSASSMAAAGLAEDMGGTPGQV
;
A
#
# COMPACT_ATOMS: atom_id res chain seq x y z
N MET A 1 11.47 7.44 9.99
CA MET A 1 11.39 8.41 8.86
C MET A 1 10.05 9.15 8.86
N ALA A 2 10.04 10.45 8.60
CA ALA A 2 8.82 11.27 8.52
C ALA A 2 7.94 10.77 7.36
N VAL A 3 6.62 10.90 7.50
CA VAL A 3 5.70 10.53 6.43
C VAL A 3 5.80 11.56 5.32
N GLY A 4 6.22 11.11 4.14
CA GLY A 4 6.19 11.88 2.90
C GLY A 4 5.15 11.38 1.91
N VAL A 5 5.23 11.90 0.69
CA VAL A 5 4.36 11.54 -0.44
C VAL A 5 4.57 10.08 -0.87
N PHE A 6 5.81 9.60 -0.81
CA PHE A 6 6.16 8.23 -1.24
C PHE A 6 5.67 7.16 -0.25
N GLU A 7 5.49 7.53 1.01
CA GLU A 7 4.91 6.66 2.05
C GLU A 7 3.37 6.61 1.96
N LEU A 8 2.74 7.62 1.35
CA LEU A 8 1.30 7.65 1.10
C LEU A 8 0.93 6.98 -0.22
N PHE A 9 1.78 7.16 -1.23
CA PHE A 9 1.65 6.61 -2.58
C PHE A 9 2.69 5.53 -2.83
N SER A 10 2.52 4.38 -2.19
CA SER A 10 3.43 3.24 -2.33
C SER A 10 2.88 2.23 -3.34
N VAL A 11 3.74 1.78 -4.26
CA VAL A 11 3.44 0.67 -5.15
C VAL A 11 3.32 -0.62 -4.32
N GLY A 12 2.31 -1.43 -4.61
CA GLY A 12 2.12 -2.71 -3.93
C GLY A 12 1.20 -3.64 -4.72
N ILE A 13 0.69 -4.65 -4.03
CA ILE A 13 -0.28 -5.61 -4.56
C ILE A 13 -1.61 -5.53 -3.80
N GLY A 14 -2.71 -5.73 -4.53
CA GLY A 14 -4.03 -5.85 -3.96
C GLY A 14 -4.24 -7.15 -3.18
N PRO A 15 -5.39 -7.31 -2.49
CA PRO A 15 -6.49 -6.35 -2.39
C PRO A 15 -6.40 -5.38 -1.20
N SER A 16 -5.48 -5.58 -0.26
CA SER A 16 -5.50 -4.85 1.01
C SER A 16 -4.12 -4.44 1.50
N SER A 17 -3.97 -3.16 1.86
CA SER A 17 -2.72 -2.70 2.47
C SER A 17 -2.54 -3.31 3.86
N SER A 18 -3.61 -3.43 4.65
CA SER A 18 -3.53 -3.97 6.02
C SER A 18 -3.47 -5.50 6.08
N HIS A 19 -4.08 -6.20 5.12
CA HIS A 19 -4.20 -7.65 5.14
C HIS A 19 -3.36 -8.36 4.05
N THR A 20 -2.76 -7.63 3.12
CA THR A 20 -1.88 -8.21 2.09
C THR A 20 -0.48 -7.61 2.19
N VAL A 21 -0.35 -6.29 1.99
CA VAL A 21 0.97 -5.60 1.97
C VAL A 21 1.66 -5.68 3.34
N GLY A 22 0.97 -5.32 4.43
CA GLY A 22 1.54 -5.37 5.78
C GLY A 22 2.04 -6.77 6.19
N PRO A 23 1.22 -7.83 6.08
CA PRO A 23 1.65 -9.19 6.39
C PRO A 23 2.81 -9.71 5.52
N MET A 24 2.82 -9.38 4.23
CA MET A 24 3.95 -9.69 3.35
C MET A 24 5.23 -8.99 3.83
N ARG A 25 5.14 -7.70 4.14
CA ARG A 25 6.26 -6.92 4.67
C ARG A 25 6.77 -7.48 6.00
N ALA A 26 5.88 -7.89 6.91
CA ALA A 26 6.27 -8.50 8.17
C ALA A 26 7.01 -9.82 7.97
N GLY A 27 6.55 -10.66 7.04
CA GLY A 27 7.25 -11.88 6.63
C GLY A 27 8.64 -11.58 6.06
N ALA A 28 8.77 -10.56 5.20
CA ALA A 28 10.04 -10.16 4.61
C ALA A 28 11.04 -9.63 5.65
N VAL A 29 10.57 -8.80 6.60
CA VAL A 29 11.39 -8.35 7.73
C VAL A 29 11.89 -9.54 8.55
N PHE A 30 11.00 -10.45 8.93
CA PHE A 30 11.38 -11.64 9.69
C PHE A 30 12.38 -12.52 8.94
N ALA A 31 12.17 -12.76 7.64
CA ALA A 31 13.08 -13.52 6.80
C ALA A 31 14.47 -12.87 6.65
N ARG A 32 14.53 -11.54 6.60
CA ARG A 32 15.78 -10.78 6.61
C ARG A 32 16.51 -10.92 7.95
N GLU A 33 15.80 -10.81 9.07
CA GLU A 33 16.39 -11.00 10.41
C GLU A 33 17.04 -12.38 10.56
N LEU A 34 16.40 -13.44 10.04
CA LEU A 34 16.97 -14.79 10.10
C LEU A 34 18.27 -14.92 9.28
N ARG A 35 18.33 -14.26 8.12
CA ARG A 35 19.55 -14.19 7.29
C ARG A 35 20.67 -13.45 8.01
N GLU A 36 20.38 -12.25 8.53
CA GLU A 36 21.36 -11.41 9.22
C GLU A 36 21.92 -12.06 10.48
N ARG A 37 21.11 -12.88 11.17
CA ARG A 37 21.52 -13.64 12.35
C ARG A 37 22.22 -14.97 12.01
N GLY A 38 22.28 -15.37 10.73
CA GLY A 38 22.88 -16.65 10.32
C GLY A 38 22.14 -17.88 10.84
N LEU A 39 20.82 -17.79 11.08
CA LEU A 39 20.05 -18.86 11.71
C LEU A 39 19.52 -19.90 10.73
N LEU A 40 19.49 -19.61 9.42
CA LEU A 40 18.77 -20.40 8.41
C LEU A 40 19.10 -21.89 8.40
N ASP A 41 20.39 -22.25 8.52
CA ASP A 41 20.82 -23.65 8.48
C ASP A 41 20.36 -24.46 9.71
N SER A 42 20.12 -23.75 10.82
CA SER A 42 19.66 -24.36 12.07
C SER A 42 18.15 -24.54 12.12
N VAL A 43 17.39 -23.90 11.22
CA VAL A 43 15.92 -23.96 11.20
C VAL A 43 15.43 -25.34 10.77
N GLY A 44 14.77 -26.03 11.70
CA GLY A 44 14.06 -27.30 11.48
C GLY A 44 12.59 -27.10 11.14
N SER A 45 11.90 -26.13 11.77
CA SER A 45 10.49 -25.84 11.50
C SER A 45 10.13 -24.38 11.67
N LEU A 46 8.99 -24.00 11.07
CA LEU A 46 8.38 -22.67 11.12
C LEU A 46 6.98 -22.79 11.72
N ARG A 47 6.58 -21.77 12.48
CA ARG A 47 5.21 -21.56 12.93
C ARG A 47 4.80 -20.12 12.67
N VAL A 48 3.61 -19.95 12.09
CA VAL A 48 2.97 -18.65 11.89
C VAL A 48 1.62 -18.66 12.60
N ASP A 49 1.45 -17.77 13.57
CA ASP A 49 0.17 -17.53 14.24
C ASP A 49 -0.43 -16.20 13.76
N LEU A 50 -1.65 -16.22 13.25
CA LEU A 50 -2.41 -15.03 12.84
C LEU A 50 -3.53 -14.77 13.85
N TYR A 51 -3.75 -13.50 14.20
CA TYR A 51 -4.68 -13.10 15.27
C TYR A 51 -5.78 -12.16 14.76
N GLY A 52 -6.89 -12.10 15.50
CA GLY A 52 -7.97 -11.15 15.33
C GLY A 52 -8.52 -11.08 13.90
N SER A 53 -8.69 -9.85 13.40
CA SER A 53 -9.23 -9.59 12.05
C SER A 53 -8.37 -10.16 10.92
N LEU A 54 -7.05 -10.28 11.16
CA LEU A 54 -6.13 -10.84 10.18
C LEU A 54 -6.40 -12.33 9.95
N ALA A 55 -6.64 -13.08 11.02
CA ALA A 55 -7.08 -14.46 10.93
C ALA A 55 -8.52 -14.59 10.42
N ALA A 56 -9.43 -13.73 10.87
CA ALA A 56 -10.86 -13.83 10.54
C ALA A 56 -11.15 -13.58 9.06
N THR A 57 -10.45 -12.63 8.42
CA THR A 57 -10.71 -12.21 7.03
C THR A 57 -9.58 -12.54 6.07
N GLY A 58 -8.49 -13.15 6.55
CA GLY A 58 -7.25 -13.30 5.80
C GLY A 58 -7.38 -14.08 4.50
N ARG A 59 -8.29 -15.06 4.43
CA ARG A 59 -8.56 -15.84 3.21
C ARG A 59 -9.08 -14.97 2.07
N GLY A 60 -10.00 -14.05 2.34
CA GLY A 60 -10.57 -13.15 1.33
C GLY A 60 -9.62 -12.05 0.90
N HIS A 61 -8.62 -11.72 1.74
CA HIS A 61 -7.64 -10.68 1.48
C HIS A 61 -6.28 -11.22 0.99
N GLY A 62 -6.15 -12.53 0.78
CA GLY A 62 -4.86 -13.13 0.37
C GLY A 62 -3.76 -13.01 1.42
N THR A 63 -4.11 -12.86 2.71
CA THR A 63 -3.13 -12.71 3.80
C THR A 63 -2.19 -13.89 3.90
N PHE A 64 -2.72 -15.10 3.81
CA PHE A 64 -1.93 -16.32 4.04
C PHE A 64 -0.87 -16.46 2.96
N THR A 65 -1.25 -16.29 1.70
CA THR A 65 -0.34 -16.29 0.56
C THR A 65 0.67 -15.14 0.63
N ALA A 66 0.23 -13.95 1.04
CA ALA A 66 1.11 -12.78 1.20
C ALA A 66 2.20 -13.02 2.27
N VAL A 67 1.84 -13.62 3.40
CA VAL A 67 2.80 -14.01 4.44
C VAL A 67 3.83 -15.00 3.92
N LEU A 68 3.42 -16.02 3.17
CA LEU A 68 4.36 -16.99 2.58
C LEU A 68 5.34 -16.32 1.63
N LEU A 69 4.87 -15.46 0.72
CA LEU A 69 5.72 -14.71 -0.20
C LEU A 69 6.71 -13.81 0.54
N GLY A 70 6.24 -13.11 1.58
CA GLY A 70 7.11 -12.33 2.46
C GLY A 70 8.19 -13.18 3.11
N LEU A 71 7.82 -14.35 3.64
CA LEU A 71 8.77 -15.28 4.24
C LEU A 71 9.77 -15.86 3.24
N GLU A 72 9.43 -16.01 1.96
CA GLU A 72 10.40 -16.33 0.91
C GLU A 72 11.36 -15.17 0.59
N GLY A 73 11.08 -13.97 1.10
CA GLY A 73 11.92 -12.78 0.97
C GLY A 73 11.46 -11.79 -0.09
N PHE A 74 10.25 -11.95 -0.65
CA PHE A 74 9.70 -10.97 -1.59
C PHE A 74 9.18 -9.73 -0.87
N GLU A 75 9.39 -8.56 -1.48
CA GLU A 75 8.85 -7.28 -1.02
C GLU A 75 7.62 -6.87 -1.85
N PRO A 76 6.56 -6.32 -1.21
CA PRO A 76 5.31 -6.01 -1.92
C PRO A 76 5.47 -4.94 -3.01
N GLU A 77 6.44 -4.04 -2.90
CA GLU A 77 6.74 -2.98 -3.87
C GLU A 77 7.35 -3.53 -5.17
N GLU A 78 8.12 -4.61 -5.05
CA GLU A 78 8.98 -5.16 -6.10
C GLU A 78 8.38 -6.40 -6.76
N ILE A 79 7.60 -7.18 -6.03
CA ILE A 79 7.04 -8.44 -6.54
C ILE A 79 6.13 -8.19 -7.74
N LEU A 80 6.35 -8.97 -8.80
CA LEU A 80 5.54 -8.93 -10.01
C LEU A 80 4.37 -9.92 -9.92
N PRO A 81 3.21 -9.63 -10.54
CA PRO A 81 2.06 -10.55 -10.53
C PRO A 81 2.39 -11.96 -11.01
N GLU A 82 3.26 -12.10 -12.01
CA GLU A 82 3.66 -13.40 -12.55
C GLU A 82 4.46 -14.20 -11.53
N GLN A 83 5.29 -13.53 -10.72
CA GLN A 83 6.04 -14.16 -9.63
C GLN A 83 5.11 -14.61 -8.51
N VAL A 84 4.07 -13.83 -8.20
CA VAL A 84 3.02 -14.23 -7.25
C VAL A 84 2.38 -15.53 -7.72
N GLU A 85 1.92 -15.59 -8.98
CA GLU A 85 1.27 -16.76 -9.54
C GLU A 85 2.20 -17.99 -9.55
N GLU A 86 3.42 -17.84 -10.03
CA GLU A 86 4.42 -18.92 -10.10
C GLU A 86 4.75 -19.49 -8.72
N ARG A 87 5.05 -18.63 -7.74
CA ARG A 87 5.46 -19.07 -6.41
C ARG A 87 4.31 -19.72 -5.65
N LEU A 88 3.09 -19.18 -5.73
CA LEU A 88 1.94 -19.78 -5.08
C LEU A 88 1.58 -21.14 -5.70
N ALA A 89 1.70 -21.29 -7.03
CA ALA A 89 1.54 -22.59 -7.68
C ALA A 89 2.61 -23.60 -7.21
N SER A 90 3.87 -23.17 -7.13
CA SER A 90 4.98 -24.01 -6.66
C SER A 90 4.80 -24.46 -5.20
N ILE A 91 4.38 -23.58 -4.30
CA ILE A 91 4.10 -23.94 -2.90
C ILE A 91 2.93 -24.92 -2.82
N ALA A 92 1.86 -24.69 -3.59
CA ALA A 92 0.69 -25.56 -3.60
C ALA A 92 1.00 -26.97 -4.16
N GLU A 93 1.85 -27.08 -5.17
CA GLU A 93 2.25 -28.35 -5.77
C GLU A 93 3.22 -29.13 -4.88
N THR A 94 4.21 -28.45 -4.31
CA THR A 94 5.31 -29.09 -3.59
C THR A 94 5.07 -29.23 -2.09
N GLY A 95 4.18 -28.41 -1.52
CA GLY A 95 4.04 -28.26 -0.06
C GLY A 95 5.26 -27.63 0.60
N ARG A 96 6.13 -26.95 -0.16
CA ARG A 96 7.42 -26.43 0.33
C ARG A 96 7.52 -24.92 0.21
N LEU A 97 7.90 -24.28 1.30
CA LEU A 97 8.29 -22.88 1.40
C LEU A 97 9.81 -22.75 1.30
N ASN A 98 10.33 -21.81 0.50
CA ASN A 98 11.76 -21.48 0.50
C ASN A 98 12.05 -20.28 1.42
N LEU A 99 12.12 -20.53 2.74
CA LEU A 99 12.32 -19.50 3.76
C LEU A 99 13.58 -18.67 3.48
N ALA A 100 13.39 -17.36 3.42
CA ALA A 100 14.41 -16.35 3.16
C ALA A 100 15.23 -16.61 1.89
N ALA A 101 14.61 -17.23 0.89
CA ALA A 101 15.21 -17.68 -0.37
C ALA A 101 16.38 -18.68 -0.22
N GLY A 102 16.54 -19.33 0.94
CA GLY A 102 17.67 -20.22 1.21
C GLY A 102 17.33 -21.55 1.87
N ARG A 103 16.28 -21.64 2.69
CA ARG A 103 15.95 -22.83 3.48
C ARG A 103 14.58 -23.41 3.08
N GLY A 104 14.59 -24.56 2.42
CA GLY A 104 13.36 -25.29 2.08
C GLY A 104 12.73 -25.97 3.30
N LEU A 105 11.50 -25.59 3.64
CA LEU A 105 10.68 -26.17 4.72
C LEU A 105 9.39 -26.77 4.15
N GLU A 106 8.93 -27.87 4.73
CA GLU A 106 7.56 -28.37 4.49
C GLU A 106 6.60 -27.47 5.27
N TYR A 107 6.02 -26.51 4.56
CA TYR A 107 5.16 -25.48 5.15
C TYR A 107 4.31 -24.83 4.05
N GLY A 108 3.01 -24.76 4.28
CA GLY A 108 2.02 -24.14 3.41
C GLY A 108 0.96 -23.35 4.19
N VAL A 109 -0.12 -22.98 3.48
CA VAL A 109 -1.22 -22.20 4.07
C VAL A 109 -1.94 -22.98 5.18
N GLU A 110 -2.11 -24.29 5.01
CA GLU A 110 -2.86 -25.13 5.95
C GLU A 110 -2.12 -25.33 7.29
N ASP A 111 -0.82 -25.04 7.34
CA ASP A 111 0.01 -25.11 8.55
C ASP A 111 -0.10 -23.86 9.43
N MET A 112 -0.71 -22.79 8.92
CA MET A 112 -0.89 -21.55 9.68
C MET A 112 -1.90 -21.73 10.81
N VAL A 113 -1.55 -21.23 11.99
CA VAL A 113 -2.43 -21.28 13.16
C VAL A 113 -3.26 -20.00 13.22
N LEU A 114 -4.58 -20.16 13.17
CA LEU A 114 -5.53 -19.04 13.12
C LEU A 114 -6.22 -18.83 14.47
N HIS A 115 -6.13 -17.61 15.00
CA HIS A 115 -6.76 -17.18 16.24
C HIS A 115 -7.76 -16.05 15.99
N PRO A 116 -8.88 -16.29 15.27
CA PRO A 116 -9.79 -15.22 14.82
C PRO A 116 -10.51 -14.50 15.97
N LEU A 117 -10.66 -15.15 17.12
CA LEU A 117 -11.33 -14.59 18.31
C LEU A 117 -10.35 -14.04 19.35
N THR A 118 -9.04 -14.12 19.09
CA THR A 118 -8.00 -13.62 19.99
C THR A 118 -7.46 -12.31 19.44
N VAL A 119 -7.74 -11.22 20.13
CA VAL A 119 -7.18 -9.91 19.81
C VAL A 119 -5.98 -9.66 20.73
N LEU A 120 -4.83 -9.42 20.12
CA LEU A 120 -3.64 -9.02 20.88
C LEU A 120 -3.82 -7.60 21.43
N PRO A 121 -3.22 -7.25 22.59
CA PRO A 121 -3.49 -5.98 23.28
C PRO A 121 -3.27 -4.72 22.44
N ARG A 122 -2.34 -4.74 21.47
CA ARG A 122 -1.93 -3.55 20.72
C ARG A 122 -2.84 -3.22 19.54
N HIS A 123 -3.19 -4.21 18.72
CA HIS A 123 -3.94 -4.01 17.49
C HIS A 123 -4.58 -5.33 17.04
N THR A 124 -5.75 -5.24 16.38
CA THR A 124 -6.51 -6.40 15.92
C THR A 124 -5.83 -7.21 14.81
N ASN A 125 -4.96 -6.57 14.02
CA ASN A 125 -4.18 -7.25 12.97
C ASN A 125 -2.82 -7.71 13.50
N GLY A 126 -2.81 -8.71 14.37
CA GLY A 126 -1.59 -9.29 14.93
C GLY A 126 -1.11 -10.52 14.16
N MET A 127 0.21 -10.68 14.06
CA MET A 127 0.84 -11.90 13.56
C MET A 127 2.11 -12.20 14.34
N LYS A 128 2.38 -13.48 14.58
CA LYS A 128 3.58 -13.95 15.26
C LYS A 128 4.29 -14.98 14.40
N PHE A 129 5.59 -14.81 14.25
CA PHE A 129 6.49 -15.76 13.58
C PHE A 129 7.38 -16.42 14.61
N SER A 130 7.59 -17.73 14.49
CA SER A 130 8.51 -18.48 15.33
C SER A 130 9.22 -19.54 14.51
N VAL A 131 10.54 -19.64 14.65
CA VAL A 131 11.34 -20.71 14.04
C VAL A 131 12.03 -21.53 15.11
N TYR A 132 12.03 -22.84 14.90
CA TYR A 132 12.56 -23.82 15.83
C TYR A 132 13.72 -24.58 15.18
N GLY A 133 14.62 -25.08 16.01
CA GLY A 133 15.72 -25.93 15.59
C GLY A 133 15.25 -27.31 15.11
N HIS A 134 16.20 -28.12 14.66
CA HIS A 134 15.95 -29.54 14.40
C HIS A 134 15.46 -30.24 15.68
N ALA A 135 14.49 -31.14 15.55
CA ALA A 135 14.02 -31.94 16.67
C ALA A 135 15.17 -32.79 17.21
N GLU A 136 15.39 -32.75 18.53
CA GLU A 136 16.36 -33.63 19.17
C GLU A 136 15.71 -35.01 19.41
N PRO A 137 16.41 -36.12 19.12
CA PRO A 137 15.86 -37.48 19.30
C PRO A 137 15.45 -37.83 20.74
N GLU A 138 15.94 -37.08 21.74
CA GLU A 138 15.81 -37.40 23.17
C GLU A 138 15.24 -36.24 24.02
N GLY A 139 14.72 -35.18 23.40
CA GLY A 139 14.22 -33.99 24.09
C GLY A 139 12.75 -34.09 24.53
N ASP A 140 12.48 -33.73 25.80
CA ASP A 140 11.18 -33.72 26.48
C ASP A 140 10.29 -32.52 26.04
N THR A 141 10.17 -32.27 24.74
CA THR A 141 9.16 -31.33 24.21
C THR A 141 7.94 -32.13 23.79
N SER A 142 6.80 -31.93 24.47
CA SER A 142 5.53 -32.63 24.23
C SER A 142 4.99 -32.52 22.80
N ASP A 143 5.57 -31.63 22.00
CA ASP A 143 5.06 -31.20 20.70
C ASP A 143 6.00 -31.61 19.54
N GLY A 144 7.13 -32.30 19.82
CA GLY A 144 8.07 -32.77 18.79
C GLY A 144 8.86 -31.68 18.05
N ALA A 145 8.77 -30.43 18.48
CA ALA A 145 9.54 -29.30 17.93
C ALA A 145 10.91 -29.16 18.62
N GLY A 146 11.94 -28.76 17.86
CA GLY A 146 13.26 -28.41 18.41
C GLY A 146 13.24 -27.11 19.23
N PRO A 147 14.40 -26.66 19.76
CA PRO A 147 14.47 -25.45 20.58
C PRO A 147 14.04 -24.21 19.79
N LEU A 148 13.35 -23.26 20.43
CA LEU A 148 13.01 -21.98 19.81
C LEU A 148 14.28 -21.20 19.49
N LEU A 149 14.49 -20.85 18.22
CA LEU A 149 15.67 -20.12 17.75
C LEU A 149 15.40 -18.62 17.67
N HIS A 150 14.23 -18.23 17.17
CA HIS A 150 13.84 -16.82 17.03
C HIS A 150 12.33 -16.69 16.96
N GLU A 151 11.80 -15.62 17.56
CA GLU A 151 10.40 -15.24 17.45
C GLU A 151 10.24 -13.73 17.31
N ALA A 152 9.16 -13.30 16.65
CA ALA A 152 8.79 -11.91 16.55
C ALA A 152 7.28 -11.75 16.34
N THR A 153 6.68 -10.79 17.04
CA THR A 153 5.30 -10.38 16.86
C THR A 153 5.25 -9.05 16.10
N PHE A 154 4.40 -8.97 15.08
CA PHE A 154 4.16 -7.76 14.29
C PHE A 154 2.67 -7.41 14.25
N PHE A 155 2.40 -6.13 14.09
CA PHE A 155 1.06 -5.58 13.91
C PHE A 155 0.98 -4.84 12.59
N SER A 156 -0.01 -5.15 11.75
CA SER A 156 -0.30 -4.40 10.53
C SER A 156 -1.28 -3.26 10.83
N VAL A 157 -0.78 -2.03 10.89
CA VAL A 157 -1.49 -0.87 11.48
C VAL A 157 -2.16 0.05 10.44
N GLY A 158 -2.27 -0.39 9.19
CA GLY A 158 -2.93 0.38 8.11
C GLY A 158 -1.93 0.96 7.10
N GLY A 159 -2.40 1.23 5.87
CA GLY A 159 -1.54 1.75 4.78
C GLY A 159 -0.36 0.85 4.37
N GLY A 160 -0.32 -0.41 4.83
CA GLY A 160 0.81 -1.32 4.61
C GLY A 160 1.90 -1.24 5.69
N PHE A 161 1.80 -0.30 6.63
CA PHE A 161 2.77 -0.13 7.71
C PHE A 161 2.67 -1.27 8.73
N ILE A 162 3.83 -1.66 9.26
CA ILE A 162 3.95 -2.65 10.31
C ILE A 162 4.67 -2.06 11.53
N VAL A 163 4.32 -2.56 12.71
CA VAL A 163 5.00 -2.22 13.97
C VAL A 163 5.35 -3.53 14.68
N ARG A 164 6.57 -3.64 15.19
CA ARG A 164 6.99 -4.77 16.01
C ARG A 164 6.58 -4.56 17.46
N GLU A 165 6.13 -5.62 18.11
CA GLU A 165 5.86 -5.62 19.55
C GLU A 165 7.11 -5.25 20.35
N GLY A 166 6.98 -4.25 21.23
CA GLY A 166 8.07 -3.76 22.08
C GLY A 166 8.97 -2.68 21.46
N GLU A 167 8.77 -2.33 20.19
CA GLU A 167 9.53 -1.26 19.50
C GLU A 167 8.68 0.01 19.27
N GLU A 168 7.51 0.12 19.87
CA GLU A 168 6.54 1.18 19.57
C GLU A 168 7.04 2.57 19.97
N ALA A 169 7.57 2.69 21.19
CA ALA A 169 8.08 3.95 21.70
C ALA A 169 9.29 4.43 20.88
N ALA A 170 10.15 3.49 20.47
CA ALA A 170 11.30 3.79 19.62
C ALA A 170 10.86 4.25 18.23
N ALA A 171 9.91 3.55 17.60
CA ALA A 171 9.36 3.92 16.29
C ALA A 171 8.68 5.30 16.32
N GLN A 172 7.91 5.59 17.37
CA GLN A 172 7.28 6.91 17.54
C GLN A 172 8.31 8.02 17.76
N GLN A 173 9.33 7.77 18.58
CA GLN A 173 10.40 8.74 18.81
C GLN A 173 11.17 9.05 17.53
N GLU A 174 11.54 8.02 16.75
CA GLU A 174 12.23 8.19 15.47
C GLU A 174 11.38 8.98 14.46
N LEU A 175 10.07 8.73 14.44
CA LEU A 175 9.12 9.49 13.62
C LEU A 175 9.09 10.97 14.04
N ASP A 176 9.04 11.27 15.33
CA ASP A 176 8.99 12.64 15.83
C ASP A 176 10.33 13.39 15.65
N GLU A 177 11.45 12.69 15.73
CA GLU A 177 12.78 13.25 15.45
C GLU A 177 12.94 13.58 13.96
N SER A 178 12.65 12.63 13.07
CA SER A 178 12.74 12.84 11.62
C SER A 178 11.82 13.97 11.11
N LYS A 179 10.68 14.22 11.75
CA LYS A 179 9.83 15.39 11.43
C LYS A 179 10.48 16.72 11.78
N LYS A 180 11.25 16.80 12.87
CA LYS A 180 11.94 18.04 13.26
C LYS A 180 13.06 18.42 12.29
N GLU A 181 13.55 17.45 11.53
CA GLU A 181 14.58 17.66 10.52
C GLU A 181 14.01 18.22 9.20
N LEU A 182 12.68 18.19 9.01
CA LEU A 182 12.05 18.77 7.82
C LEU A 182 12.27 20.29 7.78
N PRO A 183 12.53 20.88 6.59
CA PRO A 183 12.72 22.33 6.45
C PRO A 183 11.48 23.17 6.81
N LEU A 184 10.28 22.71 6.47
CA LEU A 184 9.00 23.42 6.69
C LEU A 184 7.96 22.47 7.31
N PRO A 185 8.19 21.97 8.54
CA PRO A 185 7.31 20.99 9.16
C PRO A 185 5.93 21.60 9.46
N PHE A 186 4.90 20.79 9.31
CA PHE A 186 3.53 21.10 9.67
C PHE A 186 2.83 19.85 10.22
N ARG A 187 1.94 20.05 11.19
CA ARG A 187 1.10 19.01 11.78
C ARG A 187 -0.38 19.32 11.63
N THR A 188 -0.74 20.58 11.40
CA THR A 188 -2.13 21.03 11.26
C THR A 188 -2.30 21.84 9.98
N ALA A 189 -3.54 21.91 9.48
CA ALA A 189 -3.87 22.75 8.33
C ALA A 189 -3.53 24.22 8.60
N ALA A 190 -3.76 24.72 9.83
CA ALA A 190 -3.41 26.09 10.21
C ALA A 190 -1.90 26.36 10.12
N GLU A 191 -1.07 25.39 10.51
CA GLU A 191 0.39 25.50 10.34
C GLU A 191 0.78 25.49 8.86
N LEU A 192 0.24 24.56 8.07
CA LEU A 192 0.50 24.47 6.63
C LEU A 192 0.16 25.79 5.91
N LEU A 193 -1.05 26.31 6.13
CA LEU A 193 -1.48 27.61 5.58
C LEU A 193 -0.60 28.76 6.07
N GLY A 194 -0.20 28.74 7.35
CA GLY A 194 0.76 29.70 7.89
C GLY A 194 2.11 29.66 7.18
N ARG A 195 2.61 28.47 6.83
CA ARG A 195 3.84 28.31 6.04
C ARG A 195 3.68 28.88 4.63
N CYS A 196 2.62 28.51 3.93
CA CYS A 196 2.29 29.03 2.58
C CYS A 196 2.25 30.56 2.58
N ALA A 197 1.52 31.17 3.52
CA ALA A 197 1.39 32.63 3.62
C ALA A 197 2.72 33.31 3.95
N SER A 198 3.51 32.76 4.88
CA SER A 198 4.79 33.35 5.30
C SER A 198 5.88 33.31 4.22
N LYS A 199 5.79 32.35 3.28
CA LYS A 199 6.78 32.13 2.24
C LYS A 199 6.31 32.56 0.84
N GLY A 200 5.02 32.79 0.66
CA GLY A 200 4.41 33.03 -0.65
C GLY A 200 4.47 31.79 -1.56
N LEU A 201 4.28 30.60 -0.97
CA LEU A 201 4.41 29.30 -1.64
C LEU A 201 3.06 28.57 -1.70
N SER A 202 2.87 27.73 -2.72
CA SER A 202 1.71 26.82 -2.82
C SER A 202 1.78 25.68 -1.78
N ILE A 203 0.78 24.80 -1.71
CA ILE A 203 0.85 23.62 -0.84
C ILE A 203 1.84 22.60 -1.41
N SER A 204 1.85 22.38 -2.74
CA SER A 204 2.85 21.52 -3.38
C SER A 204 4.28 22.00 -3.18
N ASP A 205 4.53 23.31 -3.20
CA ASP A 205 5.86 23.89 -2.97
C ASP A 205 6.36 23.57 -1.55
N ILE A 206 5.49 23.70 -0.54
CA ILE A 206 5.83 23.34 0.84
C ILE A 206 6.15 21.84 0.92
N MET A 207 5.35 20.99 0.29
CA MET A 207 5.58 19.55 0.30
C MET A 207 6.88 19.18 -0.42
N LEU A 208 7.17 19.80 -1.57
CA LEU A 208 8.41 19.59 -2.33
C LEU A 208 9.63 19.98 -1.50
N ILE A 209 9.59 21.12 -0.81
CA ILE A 209 10.66 21.57 0.07
C ILE A 209 10.90 20.56 1.20
N ASN A 210 9.84 19.97 1.76
CA ASN A 210 9.97 18.95 2.79
C ASN A 210 10.55 17.63 2.25
N GLU A 211 10.12 17.17 1.08
CA GLU A 211 10.66 15.96 0.43
C GLU A 211 12.15 16.08 0.11
N LYS A 212 12.61 17.31 -0.19
CA LYS A 212 14.03 17.61 -0.44
C LYS A 212 14.95 17.39 0.77
N ALA A 213 14.39 17.07 1.95
CA ALA A 213 15.17 16.64 3.11
C ALA A 213 15.83 15.27 2.90
N SER A 214 15.23 14.39 2.08
CA SER A 214 15.70 13.01 1.90
C SER A 214 16.01 12.62 0.45
N ARG A 215 15.61 13.43 -0.54
CA ARG A 215 15.72 13.13 -1.98
C ARG A 215 16.06 14.38 -2.77
N THR A 216 16.66 14.25 -3.95
CA THR A 216 16.80 15.39 -4.87
C THR A 216 15.48 15.73 -5.55
N GLU A 217 15.38 16.92 -6.10
CA GLU A 217 14.17 17.36 -6.82
C GLU A 217 13.89 16.49 -8.06
N GLU A 218 14.95 16.06 -8.75
CA GLU A 218 14.88 15.15 -9.90
C GLU A 218 14.39 13.76 -9.48
N GLU A 219 14.87 13.24 -8.35
CA GLU A 219 14.42 11.96 -7.78
C GLU A 219 12.94 12.03 -7.38
N ILE A 220 12.52 13.13 -6.74
CA ILE A 220 11.12 13.35 -6.34
C ILE A 220 10.24 13.37 -7.59
N ARG A 221 10.60 14.17 -8.59
CA ARG A 221 9.86 14.24 -9.86
C ARG A 221 9.78 12.88 -10.55
N ALA A 222 10.91 12.19 -10.71
CA ALA A 222 10.95 10.89 -11.37
C ALA A 222 10.12 9.83 -10.63
N GLY A 223 10.15 9.85 -9.29
CA GLY A 223 9.36 8.96 -8.44
C GLY A 223 7.86 9.22 -8.56
N LEU A 224 7.42 10.48 -8.54
CA LEU A 224 6.00 10.84 -8.70
C LEU A 224 5.47 10.47 -10.09
N LEU A 225 6.26 10.67 -11.13
CA LEU A 225 5.91 10.22 -12.49
C LEU A 225 5.94 8.69 -12.61
N HIS A 226 6.79 8.00 -11.85
CA HIS A 226 6.74 6.54 -11.75
C HIS A 226 5.44 6.07 -11.09
N ILE A 227 5.06 6.65 -9.96
CA ILE A 227 3.78 6.39 -9.28
C ILE A 227 2.61 6.54 -10.25
N TRP A 228 2.57 7.65 -10.99
CA TRP A 228 1.52 7.88 -11.99
C TRP A 228 1.49 6.81 -13.08
N ARG A 229 2.64 6.46 -13.66
CA ARG A 229 2.72 5.39 -14.68
C ARG A 229 2.23 4.03 -14.14
N VAL A 230 2.48 3.73 -12.86
CA VAL A 230 1.95 2.49 -12.24
C VAL A 230 0.43 2.58 -12.09
N MET A 231 -0.13 3.74 -11.74
CA MET A 231 -1.58 3.93 -11.71
C MET A 231 -2.22 3.76 -13.09
N GLU A 232 -1.60 4.30 -14.15
CA GLU A 232 -2.05 4.12 -15.54
C GLU A 232 -2.00 2.64 -15.95
N ALA A 233 -0.87 1.97 -15.67
CA ALA A 233 -0.72 0.54 -15.97
C ALA A 233 -1.75 -0.34 -15.23
N CYS A 234 -2.12 0.04 -14.01
CA CYS A 234 -3.19 -0.63 -13.24
C CYS A 234 -4.55 -0.53 -13.95
N VAL A 235 -4.91 0.66 -14.44
CA VAL A 235 -6.11 0.86 -15.26
C VAL A 235 -6.03 0.01 -16.53
N GLU A 236 -4.94 0.10 -17.29
CA GLU A 236 -4.77 -0.64 -18.55
C GLU A 236 -4.85 -2.16 -18.37
N SER A 237 -4.30 -2.68 -17.26
CA SER A 237 -4.42 -4.09 -16.88
C SER A 237 -5.89 -4.46 -16.65
N SER A 238 -6.62 -3.68 -15.83
CA SER A 238 -8.03 -3.94 -15.54
C SER A 238 -8.90 -3.94 -16.80
N LEU A 239 -8.63 -3.04 -17.74
CA LEU A 239 -9.42 -2.89 -18.96
C LEU A 239 -9.27 -4.09 -19.93
N LYS A 240 -8.25 -4.93 -19.74
CA LYS A 240 -8.01 -6.15 -20.53
C LYS A 240 -8.52 -7.42 -19.84
N ARG A 241 -8.97 -7.33 -18.58
CA ARG A 241 -9.37 -8.47 -17.76
C ARG A 241 -10.87 -8.62 -17.72
N GLU A 242 -11.37 -9.78 -18.13
CA GLU A 242 -12.80 -10.12 -18.10
C GLU A 242 -13.13 -11.11 -16.97
N GLY A 243 -14.42 -11.45 -16.83
CA GLY A 243 -14.88 -12.47 -15.90
C GLY A 243 -15.34 -11.95 -14.53
N LEU A 244 -15.24 -12.82 -13.53
CA LEU A 244 -15.70 -12.54 -12.16
C LEU A 244 -14.52 -12.17 -11.25
N LEU A 245 -14.74 -11.24 -10.33
CA LEU A 245 -13.81 -10.96 -9.24
C LEU A 245 -13.72 -12.17 -8.28
N PRO A 246 -12.55 -12.40 -7.66
CA PRO A 246 -12.39 -13.45 -6.64
C PRO A 246 -13.20 -13.11 -5.37
N GLY A 247 -13.26 -14.06 -4.41
CA GLY A 247 -13.92 -13.85 -3.12
C GLY A 247 -15.37 -14.33 -3.00
N GLY A 248 -15.87 -15.10 -3.96
CA GLY A 248 -17.12 -15.88 -3.82
C GLY A 248 -18.44 -15.11 -4.04
N LEU A 249 -18.41 -13.78 -4.10
CA LEU A 249 -19.58 -12.93 -4.35
C LEU A 249 -20.05 -12.91 -5.81
N LYS A 250 -19.26 -13.51 -6.73
CA LYS A 250 -19.55 -13.58 -8.17
C LYS A 250 -19.81 -12.20 -8.81
N VAL A 251 -19.09 -11.18 -8.34
CA VAL A 251 -19.18 -9.83 -8.91
C VAL A 251 -18.52 -9.82 -10.28
N ARG A 252 -19.25 -9.41 -11.32
CA ARG A 252 -18.72 -9.30 -12.68
C ARG A 252 -17.84 -8.06 -12.81
N ARG A 253 -16.73 -8.17 -13.54
CA ARG A 253 -16.02 -7.00 -14.04
C ARG A 253 -16.89 -6.20 -15.00
N ARG A 254 -16.78 -4.89 -14.90
CA ARG A 254 -17.58 -3.93 -15.67
C ARG A 254 -16.69 -2.95 -16.43
N ALA A 255 -15.45 -2.74 -16.00
CA ALA A 255 -14.57 -1.76 -16.63
C ALA A 255 -14.29 -2.02 -18.13
N PRO A 256 -14.01 -3.25 -18.60
CA PRO A 256 -13.73 -3.49 -20.03
C PRO A 256 -14.89 -3.10 -20.96
N ASP A 257 -16.10 -3.64 -20.71
CA ASP A 257 -17.29 -3.35 -21.53
C ASP A 257 -17.66 -1.85 -21.50
N TRP A 258 -17.52 -1.21 -20.34
CA TRP A 258 -17.83 0.22 -20.21
C TRP A 258 -16.80 1.07 -20.97
N HIS A 259 -15.51 0.72 -20.92
CA HIS A 259 -14.47 1.38 -21.70
C HIS A 259 -14.71 1.24 -23.21
N GLU A 260 -15.04 0.05 -23.70
CA GLU A 260 -15.34 -0.17 -25.11
C GLU A 260 -16.54 0.67 -25.57
N ARG A 261 -17.56 0.81 -24.71
CA ARG A 261 -18.72 1.68 -24.98
C ARG A 261 -18.30 3.16 -25.05
N LEU A 262 -17.54 3.66 -24.06
CA LEU A 262 -17.13 5.06 -24.03
C LEU A 262 -16.22 5.44 -25.20
N LEU A 263 -15.33 4.56 -25.64
CA LEU A 263 -14.52 4.80 -26.85
C LEU A 263 -15.38 4.99 -28.13
N LYS A 264 -16.59 4.42 -28.16
CA LYS A 264 -17.53 4.61 -29.29
C LYS A 264 -18.36 5.88 -29.15
N GLU A 265 -18.78 6.21 -27.92
CA GLU A 265 -19.66 7.34 -27.59
C GLU A 265 -18.92 8.69 -27.48
N ASP A 266 -17.64 8.66 -27.09
CA ASP A 266 -16.81 9.82 -26.78
C ASP A 266 -15.46 9.79 -27.51
N LYS A 267 -15.50 9.91 -28.84
CA LYS A 267 -14.29 9.87 -29.68
C LYS A 267 -13.37 11.07 -29.49
N ASP A 268 -13.94 12.22 -29.15
CA ASP A 268 -13.26 13.50 -29.12
C ASP A 268 -12.99 14.00 -27.70
N ARG A 269 -13.25 13.18 -26.67
CA ARG A 269 -13.12 13.56 -25.25
C ARG A 269 -13.96 14.78 -24.89
N ASP A 270 -15.22 14.77 -25.32
CA ASP A 270 -16.21 15.82 -25.03
C ASP A 270 -16.38 15.95 -23.50
N PRO A 271 -16.25 17.17 -22.94
CA PRO A 271 -16.41 17.40 -21.50
C PRO A 271 -17.69 16.81 -20.91
N LYS A 272 -18.79 16.65 -21.66
CA LYS A 272 -20.00 16.03 -21.11
C LYS A 272 -19.80 14.60 -20.56
N TYR A 273 -18.78 13.87 -21.01
CA TYR A 273 -18.47 12.51 -20.57
C TYR A 273 -17.46 12.44 -19.43
N TRP A 274 -16.98 13.57 -18.90
CA TRP A 274 -15.93 13.57 -17.87
C TRP A 274 -16.28 12.66 -16.68
N GLN A 275 -17.56 12.65 -16.25
CA GLN A 275 -18.03 11.82 -15.14
C GLN A 275 -17.93 10.33 -15.44
N GLU A 276 -18.29 9.92 -16.66
CA GLU A 276 -18.25 8.53 -17.08
C GLU A 276 -16.80 8.02 -17.10
N TRP A 277 -15.86 8.84 -17.56
CA TRP A 277 -14.44 8.49 -17.54
C TRP A 277 -13.88 8.43 -16.13
N VAL A 278 -14.15 9.42 -15.27
CA VAL A 278 -13.72 9.38 -13.86
C VAL A 278 -14.26 8.12 -13.16
N ASN A 279 -15.54 7.80 -13.35
CA ASN A 279 -16.15 6.60 -12.77
C ASN A 279 -15.51 5.31 -13.30
N LEU A 280 -15.24 5.24 -14.61
CA LEU A 280 -14.57 4.12 -15.24
C LEU A 280 -13.16 3.90 -14.66
N ILE A 281 -12.36 4.96 -14.55
CA ILE A 281 -10.98 4.87 -14.04
C ILE A 281 -11.00 4.40 -12.58
N ALA A 282 -11.86 4.98 -11.73
CA ALA A 282 -11.98 4.56 -10.34
C ALA A 282 -12.38 3.08 -10.22
N LEU A 283 -13.37 2.66 -11.01
CA LEU A 283 -13.83 1.28 -11.04
C LEU A 283 -12.74 0.32 -11.51
N ALA A 284 -12.02 0.66 -12.59
CA ALA A 284 -10.95 -0.17 -13.15
C ALA A 284 -9.86 -0.44 -12.11
N VAL A 285 -9.37 0.60 -11.42
CA VAL A 285 -8.36 0.43 -10.37
C VAL A 285 -8.89 -0.43 -9.22
N ASN A 286 -10.14 -0.22 -8.79
CA ASN A 286 -10.72 -1.01 -7.71
C ASN A 286 -11.01 -2.47 -8.11
N GLU A 287 -11.34 -2.75 -9.37
CA GLU A 287 -11.46 -4.11 -9.91
C GLU A 287 -10.10 -4.81 -9.99
N GLU A 288 -9.04 -4.10 -10.39
CA GLU A 288 -7.67 -4.65 -10.39
C GLU A 288 -7.18 -4.94 -8.97
N ASN A 289 -7.39 -4.00 -8.05
CA ASN A 289 -7.07 -4.18 -6.63
C ASN A 289 -7.77 -5.42 -6.07
N ALA A 290 -9.09 -5.54 -6.28
CA ALA A 290 -9.87 -6.69 -5.79
C ALA A 290 -9.38 -8.05 -6.31
N SER A 291 -8.54 -8.04 -7.36
CA SER A 291 -8.01 -9.24 -8.01
C SER A 291 -6.60 -9.59 -7.60
N GLY A 292 -6.00 -8.83 -6.67
CA GLY A 292 -4.60 -8.99 -6.30
C GLY A 292 -3.61 -8.40 -7.31
N GLY A 293 -4.08 -7.57 -8.24
CA GLY A 293 -3.21 -6.90 -9.20
C GLY A 293 -2.29 -5.85 -8.56
N ARG A 294 -1.36 -5.34 -9.36
CA ARG A 294 -0.44 -4.27 -8.92
C ARG A 294 -1.22 -2.95 -8.81
N VAL A 295 -1.08 -2.27 -7.67
CA VAL A 295 -1.84 -1.07 -7.32
C VAL A 295 -0.95 -0.08 -6.57
N VAL A 296 -1.28 1.20 -6.61
CA VAL A 296 -0.65 2.22 -5.76
C VAL A 296 -1.61 2.56 -4.62
N THR A 297 -1.12 2.58 -3.38
CA THR A 297 -1.91 3.06 -2.24
C THR A 297 -2.26 4.54 -2.42
N ALA A 298 -3.46 4.94 -2.02
CA ALA A 298 -3.86 6.35 -2.10
C ALA A 298 -4.96 6.71 -1.10
N PRO A 299 -4.72 6.72 0.23
CA PRO A 299 -3.51 6.28 0.94
C PRO A 299 -3.53 4.78 1.34
N THR A 300 -4.54 4.04 0.88
CA THR A 300 -4.70 2.58 1.06
C THR A 300 -5.19 1.95 -0.24
N ASN A 301 -5.05 0.64 -0.37
CA ASN A 301 -5.50 -0.13 -1.53
C ASN A 301 -7.02 0.00 -1.76
N GLY A 302 -7.82 0.01 -0.69
CA GLY A 302 -9.28 0.11 -0.79
C GLY A 302 -9.78 1.41 -1.42
N ALA A 303 -8.98 2.48 -1.32
CA ALA A 303 -9.28 3.81 -1.84
C ALA A 303 -8.48 4.16 -3.12
N ALA A 304 -7.72 3.20 -3.65
CA ALA A 304 -6.72 3.41 -4.69
C ALA A 304 -7.24 4.02 -6.00
N GLY A 305 -8.53 3.84 -6.32
CA GLY A 305 -9.09 4.36 -7.57
C GLY A 305 -9.36 5.86 -7.59
N ILE A 306 -9.38 6.55 -6.45
CA ILE A 306 -9.88 7.94 -6.37
C ILE A 306 -8.86 8.92 -6.94
N ILE A 307 -7.61 8.86 -6.47
CA ILE A 307 -6.52 9.72 -6.95
C ILE A 307 -6.30 9.59 -8.46
N PRO A 308 -6.15 8.40 -9.05
CA PRO A 308 -5.95 8.29 -10.48
C PRO A 308 -7.18 8.70 -11.29
N ALA A 309 -8.40 8.51 -10.77
CA ALA A 309 -9.60 8.97 -11.45
C ALA A 309 -9.69 10.50 -11.53
N VAL A 310 -9.34 11.21 -10.46
CA VAL A 310 -9.35 12.67 -10.45
C VAL A 310 -8.16 13.25 -11.22
N LEU A 311 -6.98 12.62 -11.12
CA LEU A 311 -5.82 13.02 -11.92
C LEU A 311 -6.06 12.78 -13.41
N TYR A 312 -6.80 11.73 -13.78
CA TYR A 312 -7.29 11.54 -15.14
C TYR A 312 -8.13 12.72 -15.61
N TYR A 313 -9.03 13.23 -14.76
CA TYR A 313 -9.78 14.45 -15.07
C TYR A 313 -8.85 15.64 -15.28
N ALA A 314 -7.91 15.85 -14.36
CA ALA A 314 -6.95 16.95 -14.43
C ALA A 314 -6.14 16.94 -15.73
N LEU A 315 -5.81 15.77 -16.28
CA LEU A 315 -4.98 15.63 -17.48
C LEU A 315 -5.74 15.65 -18.82
N ASN A 316 -7.06 15.49 -18.79
CA ASN A 316 -7.87 15.35 -20.01
C ASN A 316 -8.97 16.42 -20.15
N TYR A 317 -9.46 16.99 -19.05
CA TYR A 317 -10.62 17.89 -19.06
C TYR A 317 -10.38 19.23 -18.37
N ALA A 318 -9.29 19.40 -17.62
CA ALA A 318 -8.98 20.69 -17.00
C ALA A 318 -8.67 21.76 -18.06
N PRO A 319 -8.93 23.06 -17.76
CA PRO A 319 -8.65 24.14 -18.69
C PRO A 319 -7.19 24.15 -19.17
N GLY A 320 -6.99 24.25 -20.49
CA GLY A 320 -5.67 24.28 -21.13
C GLY A 320 -5.07 22.91 -21.46
N MET A 321 -5.73 21.80 -21.09
CA MET A 321 -5.21 20.45 -21.36
C MET A 321 -5.39 19.97 -22.79
N ASP A 322 -6.27 20.61 -23.56
CA ASP A 322 -6.50 20.36 -24.98
C ASP A 322 -5.27 20.63 -25.86
N SER A 323 -4.41 21.55 -25.42
CA SER A 323 -3.20 21.98 -26.11
C SER A 323 -1.91 21.73 -25.32
N ALA A 324 -2.01 21.09 -24.15
CA ALA A 324 -0.90 20.80 -23.27
C ALA A 324 0.10 19.81 -23.90
N THR A 325 1.38 20.11 -23.74
CA THR A 325 2.48 19.22 -24.08
C THR A 325 2.62 18.11 -23.03
N GLN A 326 3.45 17.10 -23.30
CA GLN A 326 3.76 16.08 -22.29
C GLN A 326 4.45 16.68 -21.05
N ALA A 327 5.28 17.72 -21.23
CA ALA A 327 5.94 18.37 -20.11
C ALA A 327 4.93 19.06 -19.18
N ASP A 328 3.92 19.72 -19.76
CA ASP A 328 2.83 20.36 -19.01
C ASP A 328 2.03 19.32 -18.21
N LYS A 329 1.75 18.16 -18.81
CA LYS A 329 1.09 17.03 -18.14
C LYS A 329 1.91 16.48 -16.97
N ASP A 330 3.22 16.31 -17.17
CA ASP A 330 4.11 15.84 -16.11
C ASP A 330 4.16 16.84 -14.94
N ASP A 331 4.10 18.15 -15.21
CA ASP A 331 4.03 19.19 -14.17
C ASP A 331 2.71 19.15 -13.39
N VAL A 332 1.58 18.92 -14.07
CA VAL A 332 0.28 18.69 -13.44
C VAL A 332 0.34 17.48 -12.51
N VAL A 333 0.87 16.34 -12.97
CA VAL A 333 1.01 15.13 -12.15
C VAL A 333 1.82 15.39 -10.88
N VAL A 334 2.96 16.06 -11.01
CA VAL A 334 3.85 16.33 -9.87
C VAL A 334 3.19 17.27 -8.87
N ARG A 335 2.60 18.38 -9.33
CA ARG A 335 1.90 19.34 -8.47
C ARG A 335 0.71 18.69 -7.77
N PHE A 336 -0.12 17.96 -8.52
CA PHE A 336 -1.28 17.23 -8.00
C PHE A 336 -0.88 16.30 -6.85
N LEU A 337 0.11 15.42 -7.07
CA LEU A 337 0.50 14.41 -6.08
C LEU A 337 1.19 15.03 -4.87
N LEU A 338 1.93 16.13 -5.02
CA LEU A 338 2.51 16.87 -3.89
C LEU A 338 1.43 17.53 -3.02
N ALA A 339 0.46 18.21 -3.64
CA ALA A 339 -0.64 18.84 -2.92
C ALA A 339 -1.55 17.80 -2.24
N ALA A 340 -1.91 16.73 -2.96
CA ALA A 340 -2.64 15.60 -2.42
C ALA A 340 -1.87 14.93 -1.26
N GLY A 341 -0.56 14.76 -1.41
CA GLY A 341 0.33 14.22 -0.39
C GLY A 341 0.36 15.06 0.89
N ALA A 342 0.44 16.39 0.77
CA ALA A 342 0.42 17.28 1.93
C ALA A 342 -0.85 17.13 2.78
N VAL A 343 -2.01 17.03 2.12
CA VAL A 343 -3.30 16.77 2.80
C VAL A 343 -3.34 15.36 3.40
N GLY A 344 -2.79 14.36 2.71
CA GLY A 344 -2.66 13.00 3.24
C GLY A 344 -1.79 12.93 4.50
N VAL A 345 -0.71 13.72 4.55
CA VAL A 345 0.16 13.83 5.74
C VAL A 345 -0.63 14.38 6.93
N LEU A 346 -1.49 15.39 6.73
CA LEU A 346 -2.34 15.93 7.80
C LEU A 346 -3.23 14.85 8.42
N TYR A 347 -3.88 14.03 7.59
CA TYR A 347 -4.72 12.94 8.09
C TYR A 347 -3.90 11.88 8.83
N LYS A 348 -2.72 11.52 8.33
CA LYS A 348 -1.86 10.53 9.01
C LYS A 348 -1.31 11.03 10.34
N ASP A 349 -1.01 12.33 10.44
CA ASP A 349 -0.37 12.88 11.64
C ASP A 349 -1.34 13.16 12.78
N GLN A 350 -2.60 13.48 12.44
CA GLN A 350 -3.64 13.83 13.40
C GLN A 350 -4.68 12.73 13.58
N ALA A 351 -4.72 11.74 12.70
CA ALA A 351 -5.70 10.65 12.71
C ALA A 351 -5.08 9.34 12.21
N SER A 352 -5.85 8.25 12.33
CA SER A 352 -5.49 6.98 11.71
C SER A 352 -5.95 6.92 10.26
N ILE A 353 -5.18 6.24 9.40
CA ILE A 353 -5.58 5.85 8.04
C ILE A 353 -6.10 4.40 8.04
N SER A 354 -6.07 3.72 9.18
CA SER A 354 -6.61 2.37 9.32
C SER A 354 -8.14 2.41 9.28
N GLY A 355 -8.74 1.81 8.25
CA GLY A 355 -10.18 1.59 8.22
C GLY A 355 -10.69 0.77 9.42
N ALA A 356 -9.82 -0.01 10.08
CA ALA A 356 -10.16 -0.73 11.30
C ALA A 356 -10.29 0.17 12.55
N GLU A 357 -9.70 1.37 12.52
CA GLU A 357 -9.68 2.28 13.68
C GLU A 357 -10.64 3.46 13.50
N VAL A 358 -10.79 3.98 12.28
CA VAL A 358 -11.64 5.16 12.01
C VAL A 358 -12.67 4.94 10.89
N GLY A 359 -12.81 3.71 10.38
CA GLY A 359 -13.75 3.39 9.32
C GLY A 359 -13.38 3.94 7.94
N CYS A 360 -14.29 3.79 6.98
CA CYS A 360 -14.08 4.15 5.56
C CYS A 360 -13.77 5.65 5.36
N GLN A 361 -14.17 6.52 6.28
CA GLN A 361 -13.83 7.95 6.23
C GLN A 361 -12.32 8.20 6.32
N GLY A 362 -11.55 7.37 7.04
CA GLY A 362 -10.09 7.50 7.11
C GLY A 362 -9.36 7.00 5.87
N GLU A 363 -10.05 6.24 5.02
CA GLU A 363 -9.51 5.64 3.80
C GLU A 363 -10.03 6.38 2.56
N VAL A 364 -11.30 6.12 2.19
CA VAL A 364 -11.98 6.72 1.03
C VAL A 364 -12.22 8.22 1.22
N GLY A 365 -12.60 8.64 2.43
CA GLY A 365 -12.80 10.05 2.74
C GLY A 365 -11.49 10.85 2.61
N SER A 366 -10.41 10.34 3.20
CA SER A 366 -9.06 10.93 3.07
C SER A 366 -8.61 10.99 1.61
N ALA A 367 -8.75 9.90 0.85
CA ALA A 367 -8.40 9.87 -0.57
C ALA A 367 -9.18 10.89 -1.40
N SER A 368 -10.48 11.04 -1.15
CA SER A 368 -11.32 12.04 -1.81
C SER A 368 -10.88 13.46 -1.45
N SER A 369 -10.50 13.72 -0.20
CA SER A 369 -9.99 15.02 0.23
C SER A 369 -8.62 15.33 -0.37
N MET A 370 -7.72 14.34 -0.43
CA MET A 370 -6.42 14.45 -1.08
C MET A 370 -6.57 14.77 -2.57
N ALA A 371 -7.47 14.07 -3.27
CA ALA A 371 -7.72 14.30 -4.69
C ALA A 371 -8.35 15.66 -4.96
N ALA A 372 -9.26 16.12 -4.11
CA ALA A 372 -9.84 17.46 -4.20
C ALA A 372 -8.77 18.55 -4.03
N ALA A 373 -7.84 18.37 -3.10
CA ALA A 373 -6.74 19.31 -2.89
C ALA A 373 -5.80 19.39 -4.10
N GLY A 374 -5.40 18.23 -4.65
CA GLY A 374 -4.60 18.17 -5.86
C GLY A 374 -5.25 18.89 -7.04
N LEU A 375 -6.53 18.59 -7.31
CA LEU A 375 -7.27 19.22 -8.40
C LEU A 375 -7.48 20.72 -8.17
N ALA A 376 -7.80 21.13 -6.94
CA ALA A 376 -8.01 22.55 -6.61
C ALA A 376 -6.75 23.36 -6.87
N GLU A 377 -5.56 22.83 -6.52
CA GLU A 377 -4.30 23.51 -6.78
C GLU A 377 -3.98 23.58 -8.28
N ASP A 378 -4.19 22.50 -9.04
CA ASP A 378 -4.04 22.49 -10.49
C ASP A 378 -4.95 23.48 -11.21
N MET A 379 -6.16 23.70 -10.68
CA MET A 379 -7.11 24.67 -11.19
C MET A 379 -6.80 26.12 -10.77
N GLY A 380 -5.67 26.37 -10.10
CA GLY A 380 -5.22 27.69 -9.67
C GLY A 380 -5.85 28.17 -8.37
N GLY A 381 -6.34 27.26 -7.53
CA GLY A 381 -6.84 27.57 -6.20
C GLY A 381 -5.73 28.15 -5.31
N THR A 382 -6.10 29.15 -4.51
CA THR A 382 -5.21 29.67 -3.46
C THR A 382 -5.02 28.62 -2.36
N PRO A 383 -3.94 28.67 -1.56
CA PRO A 383 -3.75 27.74 -0.46
C PRO A 383 -4.92 27.66 0.52
N GLY A 384 -5.74 28.71 0.69
CA GLY A 384 -6.92 28.65 1.56
C GLY A 384 -8.20 28.08 0.90
N GLN A 385 -8.21 27.94 -0.43
CA GLN A 385 -9.26 27.23 -1.17
C GLN A 385 -8.97 25.73 -1.30
N VAL A 386 -7.69 25.39 -1.40
CA VAL A 386 -7.16 24.03 -1.26
C VAL A 386 -7.26 23.61 0.20
#